data_AF-A0A8S1BHQ5-F1
#
_entry.id   AF-A0A8S1BHQ5-F1
#
_cell.length_a   1.000
_cell.length_b   1.000
_cell.length_c   1.000
_cell.angle_alpha   90.00
_cell.angle_beta   90.00
_cell.angle_gamma   90.00
#
_symmetry.space_group_name_H-M   'P 1'
#
loop_
_entity.id
_entity.type
_entity.pdbx_description
1 polymer ?
#
loop_
_entity_poly.entity_id
_entity_poly.type
_entity_poly.pdbx_seq_one_letter_code
_entity_poly.pdbx_strand_id
1 'polypeptide(L)'
;MSDKINTVSKTVEIEEDRAADLDQALAVAGVGIYNIKYCLVLALFLIAPIIETVGYSFVLPAAICDLNMTTSQRGFVSSIPYIGIVLTAFPWGYFVDTKGRKWVLIYSSLMSGVLSVVSGFMPDLITFALFKFLTSL
;
A
#
# COMPACT_ATOMS: atom_id res chain seq x y z
N MET A 1 -7.31 -13.14 -42.40
CA MET A 1 -5.98 -12.54 -42.65
C MET A 1 -5.58 -11.85 -41.37
N SER A 2 -4.60 -12.41 -40.64
CA SER A 2 -4.32 -12.09 -39.24
C SER A 2 -3.39 -10.89 -39.16
N ASP A 3 -3.85 -9.78 -38.59
CA ASP A 3 -3.01 -8.61 -38.28
C ASP A 3 -2.01 -8.97 -37.18
N LYS A 4 -0.77 -9.26 -37.59
CA LYS A 4 0.37 -9.36 -36.69
C LYS A 4 0.78 -7.94 -36.31
N ILE A 5 0.38 -7.52 -35.11
CA ILE A 5 0.96 -6.37 -34.43
C ILE A 5 2.45 -6.66 -34.27
N ASN A 6 3.29 -6.01 -35.07
CA ASN A 6 4.73 -6.10 -34.97
C ASN A 6 5.17 -5.38 -33.69
N THR A 7 5.29 -6.13 -32.60
CA THR A 7 5.84 -5.63 -31.34
C THR A 7 7.29 -5.20 -31.58
N VAL A 8 7.59 -3.93 -31.30
CA VAL A 8 8.92 -3.30 -31.34
C VAL A 8 9.99 -4.12 -30.62
N SER A 9 9.58 -5.01 -29.71
CA SER A 9 10.44 -5.93 -28.97
C SER A 9 11.32 -6.82 -29.85
N LYS A 10 10.91 -7.17 -31.08
CA LYS A 10 11.68 -8.12 -31.91
C LYS A 10 12.89 -7.48 -32.59
N THR A 11 12.90 -6.16 -32.75
CA THR A 11 14.01 -5.42 -33.37
C THR A 11 15.14 -5.14 -32.37
N VAL A 12 14.84 -5.21 -31.06
CA VAL A 12 15.81 -4.91 -29.99
C VAL A 12 16.81 -6.05 -29.78
N GLU A 13 16.48 -7.29 -30.13
CA GLU A 13 17.40 -8.44 -29.99
C GLU A 13 18.60 -8.40 -30.98
N ILE A 14 18.58 -7.54 -32.01
CA ILE A 14 19.62 -7.53 -33.07
C ILE A 14 20.67 -6.40 -32.89
N GLU A 15 20.43 -5.42 -32.01
CA GLU A 15 21.37 -4.32 -31.72
C GLU A 15 21.62 -4.23 -30.19
N GLU A 16 22.50 -5.10 -29.68
CA GLU A 16 22.95 -5.09 -28.28
C GLU A 16 23.64 -3.75 -27.87
N ASP A 17 23.96 -2.90 -28.86
CA ASP A 17 24.62 -1.59 -28.71
C ASP A 17 23.64 -0.40 -28.59
N ARG A 18 22.33 -0.65 -28.50
CA ARG A 18 21.28 0.38 -28.30
C ARG A 18 20.32 0.07 -27.15
N ALA A 19 20.75 -0.68 -26.15
CA ALA A 19 20.03 -0.75 -24.89
C ALA A 19 20.11 0.62 -24.19
N ALA A 20 19.20 1.54 -24.55
CA ALA A 20 19.10 2.83 -23.89
C ALA A 20 18.77 2.59 -22.42
N ASP A 21 19.60 3.14 -21.54
CA ASP A 21 19.33 3.13 -20.11
C ASP A 21 17.97 3.79 -19.82
N LEU A 22 17.27 3.33 -18.78
CA LEU A 22 15.91 3.80 -18.46
C LEU A 22 15.89 5.33 -18.33
N ASP A 23 16.94 5.89 -17.74
CA ASP A 23 17.11 7.32 -17.53
C ASP A 23 17.30 8.07 -18.85
N GLN A 24 18.02 7.48 -19.81
CA GLN A 24 18.21 8.08 -21.14
C GLN A 24 16.93 8.02 -21.97
N ALA A 25 16.17 6.92 -21.89
CA ALA A 25 14.86 6.83 -22.52
C ALA A 25 13.85 7.82 -21.91
N LEU A 26 13.87 8.00 -20.58
CA LEU A 26 13.00 8.95 -19.89
C LEU A 26 13.39 10.41 -20.19
N ALA A 27 14.68 10.71 -20.30
CA ALA A 27 15.18 12.04 -20.67
C ALA A 27 14.73 12.46 -22.08
N VAL A 28 14.71 11.52 -23.02
CA VAL A 28 14.24 11.76 -24.40
C VAL A 28 12.70 11.84 -24.46
N ALA A 29 11.99 11.01 -23.69
CA ALA A 29 10.53 11.00 -23.67
C ALA A 29 9.90 12.21 -22.94
N GLY A 30 10.58 12.75 -21.93
CA GLY A 30 10.10 13.88 -21.13
C GLY A 30 8.91 13.57 -20.21
N VAL A 31 8.46 14.56 -19.44
CA VAL A 31 7.31 14.43 -18.53
C VAL A 31 6.04 14.94 -19.21
N GLY A 32 5.13 14.02 -19.55
CA GLY A 32 3.81 14.36 -20.09
C GLY A 32 2.73 14.47 -19.00
N ILE A 33 1.53 14.89 -19.42
CA ILE A 33 0.33 14.97 -18.57
C ILE A 33 -0.01 13.61 -17.94
N TYR A 34 0.24 12.50 -18.66
CA TYR A 34 0.01 11.16 -18.12
C TYR A 34 0.85 10.89 -16.86
N ASN A 35 2.13 11.26 -16.86
CA ASN A 35 3.00 11.08 -15.70
C ASN A 35 2.53 11.91 -14.51
N ILE A 36 2.07 13.15 -14.74
CA ILE A 36 1.48 13.99 -13.70
C ILE A 36 0.23 13.34 -13.11
N LYS A 37 -0.69 12.86 -13.96
CA LYS A 37 -1.90 12.15 -13.51
C LYS A 37 -1.56 10.88 -12.72
N TYR A 38 -0.57 10.12 -13.19
CA TYR A 38 -0.12 8.90 -12.53
C TYR A 38 0.47 9.19 -11.15
N CYS A 39 1.35 10.20 -11.03
CA CYS A 39 1.89 10.65 -9.76
C CYS A 39 0.79 11.12 -8.80
N LEU A 40 -0.23 11.85 -9.28
CA LEU A 40 -1.35 12.29 -8.47
C LEU A 40 -2.12 11.09 -7.90
N VAL A 41 -2.43 10.09 -8.73
CA VAL A 41 -3.11 8.86 -8.27
C VAL A 41 -2.26 8.14 -7.22
N LEU A 42 -0.96 7.95 -7.45
CA LEU A 42 -0.07 7.33 -6.47
C LEU A 42 0.00 8.12 -5.15
N ALA A 43 0.03 9.45 -5.22
CA ALA A 43 0.01 10.30 -4.03
C ALA A 43 -1.27 10.10 -3.20
N LEU A 44 -2.44 9.99 -3.84
CA LEU A 44 -3.70 9.71 -3.15
C LEU A 44 -3.67 8.35 -2.43
N PHE A 45 -3.11 7.32 -3.09
CA PHE A 45 -2.94 6.01 -2.46
C PHE A 45 -1.96 6.02 -1.30
N LEU A 46 -0.92 6.86 -1.34
CA LEU A 46 0.02 7.03 -0.23
C LEU A 46 -0.59 7.78 0.96
N ILE A 47 -1.52 8.72 0.70
CA ILE A 47 -2.20 9.48 1.76
C ILE A 47 -3.11 8.59 2.60
N ALA A 48 -3.79 7.61 2.00
CA ALA A 48 -4.72 6.72 2.71
C ALA A 48 -4.11 6.00 3.95
N PRO A 49 -3.01 5.25 3.86
CA PRO A 49 -2.40 4.59 5.01
C PRO A 49 -1.79 5.58 6.03
N ILE A 50 -1.41 6.78 5.58
CA ILE A 50 -0.95 7.84 6.49
C ILE A 50 -2.11 8.33 7.36
N ILE A 51 -3.27 8.59 6.76
CA ILE A 51 -4.48 9.00 7.49
C ILE A 51 -4.90 7.92 8.48
N GLU A 52 -4.75 6.65 8.13
CA GLU A 52 -5.11 5.55 9.02
C GLU A 52 -4.25 5.51 10.30
N THR A 53 -2.93 5.60 10.16
CA THR A 53 -2.01 5.57 11.32
C THR A 53 -2.13 6.82 12.19
N VAL A 54 -2.22 7.99 11.57
CA VAL A 54 -2.40 9.27 12.27
C VAL A 54 -3.79 9.35 12.90
N GLY A 55 -4.83 9.00 12.15
CA GLY A 55 -6.22 9.00 12.62
C GLY A 55 -6.43 8.05 13.79
N TYR A 56 -5.79 6.88 13.78
CA TYR A 56 -5.82 5.94 14.90
C TYR A 56 -5.32 6.56 16.21
N SER A 57 -4.29 7.41 16.14
CA SER A 57 -3.73 8.08 17.33
C SER A 57 -4.73 9.06 17.97
N PHE A 58 -5.65 9.62 17.18
CA PHE A 58 -6.74 10.48 17.67
C PHE A 58 -7.97 9.70 18.13
N VAL A 59 -8.27 8.56 17.50
CA VAL A 59 -9.41 7.72 17.86
C VAL A 59 -9.17 6.94 19.15
N LEU A 60 -7.94 6.47 19.38
CA LEU A 60 -7.57 5.67 20.54
C LEU A 60 -7.97 6.31 21.89
N PRO A 61 -7.72 7.62 22.16
CA PRO A 61 -8.14 8.24 23.41
C PRO A 61 -9.66 8.34 23.59
N ALA A 62 -10.43 8.46 22.50
CA ALA A 62 -11.90 8.46 22.57
C ALA A 62 -12.46 7.07 22.90
N ALA A 63 -11.82 6.02 22.37
CA ALA A 63 -12.22 4.62 22.57
C ALA A 63 -11.89 4.05 23.97
N ILE A 64 -11.19 4.80 24.83
CA ILE A 64 -10.78 4.34 26.17
C ILE A 64 -11.98 3.97 27.04
N CYS A 65 -13.01 4.82 27.02
CA CYS A 65 -14.21 4.64 27.85
C CYS A 65 -15.08 3.49 27.32
N ASP A 66 -15.13 3.31 26.00
CA ASP A 66 -15.96 2.29 25.35
C ASP A 66 -15.36 0.89 25.51
N LEU A 67 -14.03 0.75 25.38
CA LEU A 67 -13.31 -0.53 25.48
C LEU A 67 -12.79 -0.83 26.90
N ASN A 68 -13.08 0.04 27.88
CA ASN A 68 -12.69 -0.08 29.28
C ASN A 68 -11.19 -0.40 29.47
N MET A 69 -10.33 0.42 28.85
CA MET A 69 -8.88 0.19 28.77
C MET A 69 -8.11 0.60 30.03
N THR A 70 -7.30 -0.32 30.57
CA THR A 70 -6.29 -0.01 31.59
C THR A 70 -5.08 0.74 31.01
N THR A 71 -4.36 1.50 31.84
CA THR A 71 -3.23 2.34 31.39
C THR A 71 -2.11 1.54 30.72
N SER A 72 -1.83 0.32 31.19
CA SER A 72 -0.82 -0.56 30.59
C SER A 72 -1.25 -1.09 29.22
N GLN A 73 -2.53 -1.45 29.06
CA GLN A 73 -3.09 -1.93 27.79
C GLN A 73 -3.09 -0.84 26.71
N ARG A 74 -3.26 0.43 27.06
CA ARG A 74 -3.24 1.55 26.10
C ARG A 74 -1.91 1.63 25.35
N GLY A 75 -0.79 1.47 26.06
CA GLY A 75 0.54 1.48 25.45
C GLY A 75 0.72 0.32 24.47
N PHE A 76 0.24 -0.87 24.84
CA PHE A 76 0.31 -2.05 23.98
C PHE A 76 -0.58 -1.91 22.75
N VAL A 77 -1.83 -1.49 22.91
CA VAL A 77 -2.78 -1.34 21.79
C VAL A 77 -2.34 -0.24 20.80
N SER A 78 -1.65 0.80 21.29
CA SER A 78 -1.06 1.83 20.43
C SER A 78 0.09 1.30 19.55
N SER A 79 0.87 0.33 20.04
CA SER A 79 2.04 -0.19 19.30
C SER A 79 1.70 -1.27 18.28
N ILE A 80 0.54 -1.93 18.39
CA ILE A 80 0.13 -3.05 17.52
C ILE A 80 0.20 -2.74 16.02
N PRO A 81 -0.32 -1.61 15.51
CA PRO A 81 -0.24 -1.30 14.08
C PRO A 81 1.20 -1.20 13.57
N TYR A 82 2.09 -0.63 14.37
CA TYR A 82 3.52 -0.49 14.02
C TYR A 82 4.22 -1.84 13.97
N ILE A 83 3.88 -2.76 14.88
CA ILE A 83 4.38 -4.14 14.85
C ILE A 83 3.92 -4.84 13.56
N GLY A 84 2.64 -4.66 13.18
CA GLY A 84 2.10 -5.16 11.91
C GLY A 84 2.94 -4.72 10.71
N ILE A 85 3.11 -3.40 10.55
CA ILE A 85 3.88 -2.80 9.44
C ILE A 85 5.29 -3.37 9.33
N VAL A 86 5.99 -3.54 10.46
CA VAL A 86 7.38 -4.06 10.46
C VAL A 86 7.42 -5.54 10.05
N LEU A 87 6.50 -6.35 10.57
CA LEU A 87 6.45 -7.78 10.25
C LEU A 87 6.07 -8.02 8.78
N THR A 88 5.28 -7.14 8.19
CA THR A 88 4.74 -7.36 6.86
C THR A 88 5.45 -6.65 5.73
N ALA A 89 6.36 -5.73 6.04
CA ALA A 89 7.19 -5.08 5.04
C ALA A 89 7.94 -6.07 4.14
N PHE A 90 8.49 -7.16 4.70
CA PHE A 90 9.25 -8.14 3.91
C PHE A 90 8.35 -9.01 3.01
N PRO A 91 7.30 -9.69 3.52
CA PRO A 91 6.41 -10.47 2.67
C PRO A 91 5.73 -9.63 1.59
N TRP A 92 5.18 -8.46 1.94
CA TRP A 92 4.51 -7.61 0.95
C TRP A 92 5.47 -7.03 -0.08
N GLY A 93 6.69 -6.67 0.31
CA GLY A 93 7.74 -6.29 -0.64
C GLY A 93 7.97 -7.38 -1.69
N TYR A 94 8.13 -8.62 -1.25
CA TYR A 94 8.26 -9.77 -2.15
C TYR A 94 7.02 -9.98 -3.04
N PHE A 95 5.82 -9.80 -2.51
CA PHE A 95 4.57 -9.87 -3.28
C PHE A 95 4.48 -8.78 -4.36
N VAL A 96 4.89 -7.55 -4.04
CA VAL A 96 4.91 -6.42 -4.97
C VAL A 96 5.81 -6.70 -6.18
N ASP A 97 6.97 -7.33 -5.94
CA ASP A 97 7.95 -7.62 -6.99
C ASP A 97 7.55 -8.81 -7.86
N THR A 98 6.81 -9.80 -7.32
CA THR A 98 6.47 -11.03 -8.04
C THR A 98 5.10 -11.01 -8.74
N LYS A 99 4.07 -10.46 -8.09
CA LYS A 99 2.68 -10.45 -8.60
C LYS A 99 2.32 -9.17 -9.37
N GLY A 100 3.25 -8.21 -9.41
CA GLY A 100 3.09 -6.95 -10.11
C GLY A 100 2.53 -5.83 -9.22
N ARG A 101 3.14 -4.64 -9.33
CA ARG A 101 2.94 -3.50 -8.42
C ARG A 101 1.50 -2.99 -8.37
N LYS A 102 0.83 -2.87 -9.52
CA LYS A 102 -0.53 -2.30 -9.61
C LYS A 102 -1.56 -3.14 -8.88
N TRP A 103 -1.54 -4.46 -9.10
CA TRP A 103 -2.52 -5.37 -8.51
C TRP A 103 -2.38 -5.43 -7.00
N VAL A 104 -1.13 -5.55 -6.52
CA VAL A 104 -0.85 -5.58 -5.08
C VAL A 104 -1.33 -4.30 -4.40
N LEU A 105 -1.05 -3.13 -4.99
CA LEU A 105 -1.45 -1.84 -4.42
C LEU A 105 -2.99 -1.69 -4.32
N ILE A 106 -3.74 -2.10 -5.35
CA ILE A 106 -5.21 -2.03 -5.34
C ILE A 106 -5.79 -2.99 -4.30
N TYR A 107 -5.34 -4.25 -4.29
CA TYR A 107 -5.88 -5.27 -3.38
C TYR A 107 -5.53 -4.99 -1.92
N SER A 108 -4.29 -4.61 -1.61
CA SER A 108 -3.88 -4.29 -0.24
C SER A 108 -4.65 -3.09 0.30
N SER A 109 -4.80 -2.04 -0.51
CA SER A 109 -5.54 -0.83 -0.11
C SER A 109 -7.03 -1.12 0.14
N LEU A 110 -7.65 -1.94 -0.71
CA LEU A 110 -9.06 -2.29 -0.58
C LEU A 110 -9.30 -3.21 0.64
N MET A 111 -8.42 -4.20 0.84
CA MET A 111 -8.47 -5.10 2.00
C MET A 111 -8.27 -4.33 3.31
N SER A 112 -7.26 -3.46 3.36
CA SER A 112 -6.98 -2.59 4.50
C SER A 112 -8.19 -1.70 4.82
N GLY A 113 -8.81 -1.05 3.81
CA GLY A 113 -10.02 -0.24 4.01
C GLY A 113 -11.20 -1.03 4.57
N VAL A 114 -11.48 -2.24 4.06
CA VAL A 114 -12.55 -3.10 4.58
C VAL A 114 -12.28 -3.52 6.02
N LEU A 115 -11.06 -3.97 6.33
CA LEU A 115 -10.67 -4.36 7.68
C LEU A 115 -10.71 -3.18 8.66
N SER A 116 -10.35 -1.97 8.20
CA SER A 116 -10.44 -0.74 8.98
C SER A 116 -11.87 -0.43 9.41
N VAL A 117 -12.82 -0.51 8.46
CA VAL A 117 -14.25 -0.32 8.75
C VAL A 117 -14.74 -1.38 9.74
N VAL A 118 -14.42 -2.65 9.49
CA VAL A 118 -14.81 -3.76 10.38
C VAL A 118 -14.22 -3.58 11.79
N SER A 119 -12.98 -3.11 11.90
CA SER A 119 -12.33 -2.86 13.19
C SER A 119 -13.10 -1.84 14.05
N GLY A 120 -13.72 -0.84 13.43
CA GLY A 120 -14.50 0.18 14.14
C GLY A 120 -15.80 -0.34 14.78
N PHE A 121 -16.30 -1.48 14.32
CA PHE A 121 -17.52 -2.11 14.88
C PHE A 121 -17.21 -3.16 15.96
N MET A 122 -15.94 -3.42 16.28
CA MET A 122 -15.58 -4.46 17.24
C MET A 122 -15.82 -3.98 18.69
N PRO A 123 -16.63 -4.70 19.50
CA PRO A 123 -16.96 -4.30 20.86
C PRO A 123 -15.88 -4.66 21.90
N ASP A 124 -15.05 -5.66 21.60
CA ASP A 124 -14.02 -6.16 22.51
C ASP A 124 -12.63 -5.62 22.19
N LEU A 125 -11.86 -5.33 23.24
CA LEU A 125 -10.46 -4.87 23.14
C LEU A 125 -9.57 -5.80 22.31
N ILE A 126 -9.66 -7.10 22.57
CA ILE A 126 -8.81 -8.11 21.92
C ILE A 126 -9.16 -8.20 20.44
N THR A 127 -10.46 -8.23 20.12
CA THR A 127 -10.94 -8.31 18.74
C THR A 127 -10.59 -7.04 17.98
N PHE A 128 -10.77 -5.86 18.57
CA PHE A 128 -10.32 -4.58 18.02
C PHE A 128 -8.82 -4.59 17.71
N ALA A 129 -8.00 -5.03 18.66
CA ALA A 129 -6.55 -5.12 18.51
C ALA A 129 -6.13 -6.10 17.39
N LEU A 130 -6.78 -7.26 17.29
CA LEU A 130 -6.52 -8.24 16.23
C LEU A 130 -6.88 -7.70 14.85
N PHE A 131 -8.06 -7.08 14.70
CA PHE A 131 -8.44 -6.47 13.42
C PHE A 131 -7.50 -5.33 13.05
N LYS A 132 -7.07 -4.51 14.01
CA LYS A 132 -6.07 -3.45 13.76
C LYS A 132 -4.71 -3.99 13.32
N PHE A 133 -4.27 -5.11 13.90
CA PHE A 133 -3.09 -5.81 13.44
C PHE A 133 -3.26 -6.31 12.00
N LEU A 134 -4.41 -6.93 11.68
CA LEU A 134 -4.72 -7.43 10.34
C LEU A 134 -4.83 -6.31 9.30
N THR A 135 -5.36 -5.14 9.66
CA THR A 135 -5.41 -3.98 8.76
C THR A 135 -4.02 -3.47 8.40
N SER A 136 -3.07 -3.63 9.31
CA SER A 136 -1.67 -3.22 9.16
C SER A 136 -0.78 -4.34 8.60
N LEU A 137 -1.39 -5.47 8.22
CA LEU A 137 -0.71 -6.63 7.64
C LEU A 137 -0.50 -6.40 6.15
#